data_AF-A0A9W8Z2X1-F1
#
_entry.id   AF-A0A9W8Z2X1-F1
#
_cell.length_a   1.000
_cell.length_b   1.000
_cell.length_c   1.000
_cell.angle_alpha   90.00
_cell.angle_beta   90.00
_cell.angle_gamma   90.00
#
_symmetry.space_group_name_H-M   'P 1'
#
loop_
_entity.id
_entity.type
_entity.pdbx_description
1 polymer ?
#
loop_
_entity_poly.entity_id
_entity_poly.type
_entity_poly.pdbx_seq_one_letter_code
_entity_poly.pdbx_strand_id
1 'polypeptide(L)'
;MHSDPSSLFAFAVLLPSVLAQSFIPNPQDTITLTSRTLPGATLSYKHNVLCGAPSYAGYFTLPVLSAGEPYNASLFYWYFPATQSDPDTAPTTLWLPGGPATSFLDGSSGFPCAVAADGNSTVRNADTLTAYSNMLYLDAPVQAGFSYAGGVANGSFDVVQNVFIPASIEDIVFNSSTTVASMGFLDAAHTANTTAQVAAQVWAFAQVWLQEFPHQAAAASKRASLNIWSFSYSGFFGAASAAYITEQNERIMSGSYEKGTAGVELPIEIELGTLGINNGCVDIESQLASFPEMMVNNTYGIKAVPEAFYSEALELVDVCYGLVANCRALAAEFDSEGTGSVDVVNEACVNTTMMCLMGYWACIWNRM
;
A
#
# COMPACT_ATOMS: atom_id res chain seq x y z
N MET A 1 39.81 -47.00 -54.49
CA MET A 1 38.40 -46.65 -54.21
C MET A 1 38.40 -45.66 -53.06
N HIS A 2 37.72 -44.53 -53.27
CA HIS A 2 37.87 -43.27 -52.55
C HIS A 2 37.71 -43.35 -51.04
N SER A 3 38.63 -42.69 -50.34
CA SER A 3 38.49 -42.21 -48.97
C SER A 3 38.16 -40.72 -49.03
N ASP A 4 36.96 -40.35 -48.58
CA ASP A 4 36.52 -38.97 -48.39
C ASP A 4 36.06 -38.83 -46.93
N PRO A 5 36.73 -38.03 -46.08
CA PRO A 5 36.23 -37.70 -44.76
C PRO A 5 35.79 -36.23 -44.77
N SER A 6 34.56 -35.97 -45.16
CA SER A 6 33.91 -34.68 -44.99
C SER A 6 32.59 -34.88 -44.24
N SER A 7 32.67 -34.83 -42.91
CA SER A 7 31.51 -34.63 -42.03
C SER A 7 31.98 -33.95 -40.74
N LEU A 8 32.12 -32.62 -40.83
CA LEU A 8 32.21 -31.75 -39.67
C LEU A 8 30.83 -31.73 -39.00
N PHE A 9 30.69 -32.44 -37.87
CA PHE A 9 29.60 -32.22 -36.94
C PHE A 9 29.81 -30.85 -36.29
N ALA A 10 29.12 -29.83 -36.79
CA ALA A 10 28.99 -28.56 -36.09
C ALA A 10 28.08 -28.78 -34.87
N PHE A 11 28.68 -28.95 -33.69
CA PHE A 11 27.96 -28.74 -32.44
C PHE A 11 27.59 -27.26 -32.36
N ALA A 12 26.35 -26.93 -32.71
CA ALA A 12 25.76 -25.65 -32.32
C ALA A 12 25.67 -25.64 -30.80
N VAL A 13 26.62 -24.96 -30.15
CA VAL A 13 26.50 -24.60 -28.74
C VAL A 13 25.30 -23.64 -28.67
N LEU A 14 24.14 -24.17 -28.27
CA LEU A 14 23.06 -23.37 -27.74
C LEU A 14 23.58 -22.73 -26.45
N LEU A 15 24.16 -21.53 -26.58
CA LEU A 15 24.36 -20.65 -25.43
C LEU A 15 22.98 -20.48 -24.80
N PRO A 16 22.77 -20.85 -23.52
CA PRO A 16 21.59 -20.40 -22.82
C PRO A 16 21.62 -18.88 -22.90
N SER A 17 20.60 -18.28 -23.53
CA SER A 17 20.36 -16.86 -23.48
C SER A 17 20.13 -16.48 -22.03
N VAL A 18 21.22 -16.18 -21.31
CA VAL A 18 21.17 -15.46 -20.05
C VAL A 18 20.57 -14.12 -20.42
N LEU A 19 19.31 -13.89 -20.03
CA LEU A 19 18.72 -12.56 -20.11
C LEU A 19 19.67 -11.62 -19.38
N ALA A 20 20.31 -10.72 -20.12
CA ALA A 20 21.16 -9.70 -19.52
C ALA A 20 20.27 -8.86 -18.61
N GLN A 21 20.49 -8.95 -17.30
CA GLN A 21 19.79 -8.10 -16.34
C GLN A 21 20.17 -6.64 -16.64
N SER A 22 19.18 -5.77 -16.74
CA SER A 22 19.35 -4.35 -17.02
C SER A 22 18.41 -3.55 -16.12
N PHE A 23 18.77 -2.30 -15.86
CA PHE A 23 17.89 -1.40 -15.12
C PHE A 23 16.61 -1.14 -15.92
N ILE A 24 15.50 -0.97 -15.20
CA ILE A 24 14.23 -0.64 -15.83
C ILE A 24 14.29 0.81 -16.30
N PRO A 25 14.10 1.08 -17.61
CA PRO A 25 14.11 2.44 -18.11
C PRO A 25 12.90 3.21 -17.59
N ASN A 26 13.04 4.52 -17.42
CA ASN A 26 11.92 5.39 -17.06
C ASN A 26 10.78 5.25 -18.07
N PRO A 27 9.51 5.21 -17.61
CA PRO A 27 8.37 5.08 -18.49
C PRO A 27 8.28 6.28 -19.44
N GLN A 28 8.27 5.98 -20.74
CA GLN A 28 8.02 6.96 -21.80
C GLN A 28 6.52 7.21 -21.97
N ASP A 29 6.16 8.38 -22.51
CA ASP A 29 4.79 8.77 -22.86
C ASP A 29 3.81 8.83 -21.67
N THR A 30 4.33 9.16 -20.48
CA THR A 30 3.51 9.36 -19.28
C THR A 30 2.77 10.71 -19.38
N ILE A 31 1.46 10.70 -19.14
CA ILE A 31 0.66 11.92 -19.03
C ILE A 31 0.77 12.43 -17.60
N THR A 32 0.99 13.73 -17.41
CA THR A 32 1.06 14.36 -16.08
C THR A 32 0.08 15.51 -15.99
N LEU A 33 -0.76 15.48 -14.98
CA LEU A 33 -1.72 16.52 -14.62
C LEU A 33 -1.18 17.28 -13.41
N THR A 34 -1.19 18.60 -13.47
CA THR A 34 -0.92 19.45 -12.29
C THR A 34 -2.22 19.68 -11.56
N SER A 35 -2.23 19.43 -10.25
CA SER A 35 -3.46 19.50 -9.49
C SER A 35 -4.01 20.93 -9.42
N ARG A 36 -5.32 21.06 -9.68
CA ARG A 36 -6.07 22.31 -9.47
C ARG A 36 -6.59 22.45 -8.05
N THR A 37 -6.71 21.34 -7.33
CA THR A 37 -7.32 21.27 -5.99
C THR A 37 -6.28 21.24 -4.87
N LEU A 38 -5.05 20.80 -5.16
CA LEU A 38 -3.94 20.74 -4.23
C LEU A 38 -2.65 21.32 -4.86
N PRO A 39 -2.31 22.59 -4.59
CA PRO A 39 -1.13 23.23 -5.16
C PRO A 39 0.17 22.47 -4.90
N GLY A 40 0.96 22.26 -5.96
CA GLY A 40 2.21 21.51 -5.89
C GLY A 40 2.04 19.99 -6.07
N ALA A 41 0.82 19.46 -6.00
CA ALA A 41 0.55 18.07 -6.30
C ALA A 41 0.48 17.81 -7.81
N THR A 42 0.84 16.60 -8.22
CA THR A 42 0.67 16.13 -9.61
C THR A 42 0.11 14.73 -9.65
N LEU A 43 -0.67 14.43 -10.67
CA LEU A 43 -1.18 13.09 -10.96
C LEU A 43 -0.64 12.64 -12.32
N SER A 44 0.22 11.63 -12.32
CA SER A 44 0.78 11.04 -13.52
C SER A 44 0.13 9.69 -13.81
N TYR A 45 0.01 9.34 -15.09
CA TYR A 45 -0.44 8.01 -15.50
C TYR A 45 0.00 7.64 -16.91
N LYS A 46 0.05 6.33 -17.14
CA LYS A 46 0.21 5.72 -18.46
C LYS A 46 -0.87 4.66 -18.67
N HIS A 47 -1.48 4.66 -19.85
CA HIS A 47 -2.40 3.61 -20.27
C HIS A 47 -1.63 2.32 -20.57
N ASN A 48 -2.10 1.21 -20.02
CA ASN A 48 -1.54 -0.12 -20.15
C ASN A 48 -2.66 -1.12 -20.47
N VAL A 49 -2.28 -2.26 -21.05
CA VAL A 49 -3.18 -3.41 -21.21
C VAL A 49 -2.59 -4.57 -20.41
N LEU A 50 -3.32 -5.04 -19.41
CA LEU A 50 -2.92 -6.15 -18.54
C LEU A 50 -3.98 -7.25 -18.59
N CYS A 51 -3.54 -8.51 -18.75
CA CYS A 51 -4.41 -9.68 -18.92
C CYS A 51 -5.63 -9.47 -19.86
N GLY A 52 -5.43 -8.69 -20.93
CA GLY A 52 -6.46 -8.40 -21.94
C GLY A 52 -7.45 -7.27 -21.59
N ALA A 53 -7.20 -6.48 -20.55
CA ALA A 53 -8.04 -5.35 -20.15
C ALA A 53 -7.25 -4.04 -20.00
N PRO A 54 -7.87 -2.87 -20.26
CA PRO A 54 -7.23 -1.59 -20.05
C PRO A 54 -6.96 -1.34 -18.55
N SER A 55 -5.89 -0.62 -18.27
CA SER A 55 -5.53 -0.17 -16.93
C SER A 55 -4.67 1.09 -17.02
N TYR A 56 -4.54 1.84 -15.93
CA TYR A 56 -3.79 3.09 -15.88
C TYR A 56 -2.96 3.13 -14.61
N ALA A 57 -1.64 3.22 -14.74
CA ALA A 57 -0.73 3.23 -13.60
C ALA A 57 0.12 4.48 -13.62
N GLY A 58 0.47 4.99 -12.44
CA GLY A 58 1.38 6.11 -12.30
C GLY A 58 1.51 6.55 -10.85
N TYR A 59 1.92 7.81 -10.67
CA TYR A 59 2.21 8.37 -9.36
C TYR A 59 1.32 9.58 -9.08
N PHE A 60 0.82 9.63 -7.86
CA PHE A 60 0.36 10.86 -7.24
C PHE A 60 1.54 11.46 -6.46
N THR A 61 2.06 12.59 -6.94
CA THR A 61 3.10 13.33 -6.21
C THR A 61 2.42 14.27 -5.23
N LEU A 62 2.62 14.00 -3.96
CA LEU A 62 2.10 14.74 -2.84
C LEU A 62 3.15 15.77 -2.37
N PRO A 63 2.79 17.05 -2.26
CA PRO A 63 3.64 18.06 -1.64
C PRO A 63 3.67 17.88 -0.12
N VAL A 64 4.55 18.59 0.57
CA VAL A 64 4.55 18.69 2.04
C VAL A 64 3.15 19.08 2.55
N LEU A 65 2.46 18.15 3.23
CA LEU A 65 1.12 18.39 3.78
C LEU A 65 1.14 19.02 5.17
N SER A 66 2.13 18.67 5.97
CA SER A 66 2.21 19.08 7.38
C SER A 66 3.66 19.24 7.81
N ALA A 67 3.88 19.94 8.93
CA ALA A 67 5.22 20.05 9.53
C ALA A 67 5.79 18.70 9.98
N GLY A 68 4.91 17.71 10.26
CA GLY A 68 5.30 16.34 10.61
C GLY A 68 5.69 15.48 9.42
N GLU A 69 5.50 15.96 8.19
CA GLU A 69 5.86 15.26 6.94
C GLU A 69 6.63 16.22 6.02
N PRO A 70 7.86 16.64 6.40
CA PRO A 70 8.60 17.70 5.73
C PRO A 70 9.26 17.23 4.41
N TYR A 71 8.58 16.39 3.64
CA TYR A 71 9.06 15.82 2.40
C TYR A 71 7.96 15.72 1.34
N ASN A 72 8.37 15.71 0.07
CA ASN A 72 7.47 15.33 -1.02
C ASN A 72 7.43 13.80 -1.13
N ALA A 73 6.26 13.26 -1.40
CA ALA A 73 6.03 11.83 -1.57
C ALA A 73 5.49 11.53 -2.97
N SER A 74 5.88 10.41 -3.55
CA SER A 74 5.29 9.87 -4.78
C SER A 74 4.57 8.57 -4.42
N LEU A 75 3.24 8.61 -4.35
CA LEU A 75 2.42 7.42 -4.10
C LEU A 75 2.07 6.74 -5.42
N PHE A 76 2.49 5.48 -5.57
CA PHE A 76 2.14 4.67 -6.73
C PHE A 76 0.69 4.21 -6.63
N TYR A 77 -0.04 4.33 -7.74
CA TYR A 77 -1.38 3.79 -7.86
C TYR A 77 -1.57 3.07 -9.19
N TRP A 78 -2.50 2.12 -9.20
CA TRP A 78 -2.94 1.42 -10.39
C TRP A 78 -4.45 1.35 -10.45
N TYR A 79 -5.01 1.98 -11.47
CA TYR A 79 -6.44 2.02 -11.76
C TYR A 79 -6.83 0.95 -12.79
N PHE A 80 -7.92 0.24 -12.50
CA PHE A 80 -8.57 -0.70 -13.40
C PHE A 80 -10.07 -0.36 -13.51
N PRO A 81 -10.55 0.01 -14.72
CA PRO A 81 -11.97 0.25 -14.95
C PRO A 81 -12.84 -0.97 -14.69
N ALA A 82 -14.10 -0.75 -14.31
CA ALA A 82 -15.10 -1.81 -14.26
C ALA A 82 -15.26 -2.49 -15.63
N THR A 83 -15.49 -3.80 -15.63
CA THR A 83 -15.44 -4.62 -16.86
C THR A 83 -16.75 -5.30 -17.22
N GLN A 84 -17.67 -5.47 -16.26
CA GLN A 84 -19.02 -6.01 -16.50
C GLN A 84 -20.12 -4.96 -16.24
N SER A 85 -19.73 -3.73 -15.89
CA SER A 85 -20.61 -2.55 -15.77
C SER A 85 -19.95 -1.37 -16.46
N ASP A 86 -20.72 -0.33 -16.75
CA ASP A 86 -20.20 0.88 -17.39
C ASP A 86 -19.26 1.60 -16.41
N PRO A 87 -17.96 1.74 -16.72
CA PRO A 87 -16.99 2.37 -15.83
C PRO A 87 -17.30 3.83 -15.53
N ASP A 88 -18.09 4.53 -16.36
CA ASP A 88 -18.48 5.91 -16.08
C ASP A 88 -19.54 6.00 -14.98
N THR A 89 -20.24 4.91 -14.67
CA THR A 89 -21.32 4.87 -13.65
C THR A 89 -21.08 3.86 -12.53
N ALA A 90 -20.10 2.96 -12.69
CA ALA A 90 -19.71 1.99 -11.69
C ALA A 90 -19.14 2.69 -10.43
N PRO A 91 -19.33 2.12 -9.24
CA PRO A 91 -18.71 2.64 -8.03
C PRO A 91 -17.18 2.59 -8.13
N THR A 92 -16.52 3.52 -7.46
CA THR A 92 -15.06 3.52 -7.29
C THR A 92 -14.68 2.96 -5.92
N THR A 93 -13.75 2.03 -5.91
CA THR A 93 -13.26 1.36 -4.69
C THR A 93 -11.74 1.53 -4.60
N LEU A 94 -11.29 2.19 -3.53
CA LEU A 94 -9.88 2.30 -3.17
C LEU A 94 -9.46 1.07 -2.38
N TRP A 95 -8.43 0.36 -2.84
CA TRP A 95 -7.79 -0.74 -2.11
C TRP A 95 -6.54 -0.25 -1.38
N LEU A 96 -6.50 -0.47 -0.06
CA LEU A 96 -5.36 -0.12 0.80
C LEU A 96 -4.64 -1.39 1.32
N PRO A 97 -3.31 -1.49 1.13
CA PRO A 97 -2.51 -2.62 1.62
C PRO A 97 -2.33 -2.59 3.13
N GLY A 98 -1.88 -3.74 3.66
CA GLY A 98 -1.54 -3.94 5.06
C GLY A 98 -0.05 -3.76 5.36
N GLY A 99 0.52 -4.69 6.14
CA GLY A 99 1.93 -4.68 6.55
C GLY A 99 2.11 -4.26 8.02
N PRO A 100 2.42 -2.98 8.32
CA PRO A 100 2.29 -1.78 7.48
C PRO A 100 3.31 -1.68 6.32
N ALA A 101 2.97 -0.88 5.31
CA ALA A 101 3.81 -0.51 4.17
C ALA A 101 4.19 -1.67 3.21
N THR A 102 3.32 -2.67 3.06
CA THR A 102 3.43 -3.61 1.93
C THR A 102 2.80 -3.02 0.67
N SER A 103 3.18 -3.52 -0.51
CA SER A 103 2.48 -3.15 -1.74
C SER A 103 1.06 -3.72 -1.73
N PHE A 104 0.11 -3.08 -2.41
CA PHE A 104 -1.20 -3.68 -2.68
C PHE A 104 -1.10 -5.01 -3.43
N LEU A 105 0.00 -5.27 -4.14
CA LEU A 105 0.23 -6.57 -4.79
C LEU A 105 0.41 -7.70 -3.77
N ASP A 106 0.76 -7.38 -2.53
CA ASP A 106 0.80 -8.31 -1.42
C ASP A 106 -0.59 -8.43 -0.77
N GLY A 107 -1.24 -9.57 -0.97
CA GLY A 107 -2.54 -9.86 -0.36
C GLY A 107 -3.76 -9.20 -1.02
N SER A 108 -3.64 -8.64 -2.23
CA SER A 108 -4.82 -8.16 -2.99
C SER A 108 -5.74 -9.31 -3.42
N SER A 109 -6.67 -9.63 -2.52
CA SER A 109 -7.78 -10.52 -2.83
C SER A 109 -8.67 -9.87 -3.88
N GLY A 110 -8.79 -10.50 -5.05
CA GLY A 110 -9.59 -9.96 -6.15
C GLY A 110 -8.85 -8.97 -7.07
N PHE A 111 -7.51 -8.96 -7.08
CA PHE A 111 -6.73 -8.27 -8.11
C PHE A 111 -7.11 -8.80 -9.51
N PRO A 112 -7.11 -7.96 -10.58
CA PRO A 112 -7.72 -8.33 -11.86
C PRO A 112 -6.98 -9.40 -12.66
N CYS A 113 -5.70 -9.59 -12.35
CA CYS A 113 -4.83 -10.50 -13.08
C CYS A 113 -3.99 -11.34 -12.10
N ALA A 114 -3.63 -12.56 -12.49
CA ALA A 114 -2.60 -13.34 -11.80
C ALA A 114 -1.35 -13.45 -12.68
N VAL A 115 -0.18 -13.54 -12.06
CA VAL A 115 1.06 -13.88 -12.76
C VAL A 115 0.98 -15.34 -13.19
N ALA A 116 1.24 -15.61 -14.46
CA ALA A 116 1.21 -16.96 -15.00
C ALA A 116 2.43 -17.77 -14.52
N ALA A 117 2.35 -19.10 -14.65
CA ALA A 117 3.41 -20.00 -14.21
C ALA A 117 4.75 -19.81 -14.96
N ASP A 118 4.74 -19.12 -16.10
CA ASP A 118 5.95 -18.75 -16.84
C ASP A 118 6.70 -17.55 -16.22
N GLY A 119 6.11 -16.88 -15.24
CA GLY A 119 6.66 -15.71 -14.57
C GLY A 119 6.76 -14.46 -15.47
N ASN A 120 6.20 -14.49 -16.68
CA ASN A 120 6.39 -13.46 -17.70
C ASN A 120 5.08 -13.01 -18.36
N SER A 121 4.01 -13.79 -18.24
CA SER A 121 2.67 -13.43 -18.71
C SER A 121 1.68 -13.27 -17.56
N THR A 122 0.52 -12.69 -17.87
CA THR A 122 -0.58 -12.54 -16.92
C THR A 122 -1.85 -13.20 -17.45
N VAL A 123 -2.61 -13.79 -16.54
CA VAL A 123 -3.93 -14.38 -16.83
C VAL A 123 -5.02 -13.63 -16.08
N ARG A 124 -6.21 -13.57 -16.68
CA ARG A 124 -7.37 -12.90 -16.09
C ARG A 124 -7.80 -13.63 -14.81
N ASN A 125 -8.02 -12.89 -13.73
CA ASN A 125 -8.73 -13.39 -12.56
C ASN A 125 -10.25 -13.31 -12.82
N ALA A 126 -10.94 -14.44 -12.73
CA ALA A 126 -12.39 -14.50 -12.91
C ALA A 126 -13.15 -13.87 -11.72
N ASP A 127 -12.58 -13.97 -10.52
CA ASP A 127 -13.16 -13.49 -9.26
C ASP A 127 -12.58 -12.11 -8.87
N THR A 128 -12.53 -11.20 -9.84
CA THR A 128 -11.99 -9.85 -9.66
C THR A 128 -13.04 -8.85 -9.20
N LEU A 129 -12.65 -7.93 -8.31
CA LEU A 129 -13.51 -6.81 -7.91
C LEU A 129 -13.79 -5.84 -9.08
N THR A 130 -12.94 -5.86 -10.13
CA THR A 130 -13.17 -5.10 -11.36
C THR A 130 -14.30 -5.63 -12.23
N ALA A 131 -14.98 -6.71 -11.82
CA ALA A 131 -16.24 -7.09 -12.45
C ALA A 131 -17.26 -5.94 -12.37
N TYR A 132 -17.39 -5.31 -11.20
CA TYR A 132 -18.46 -4.35 -10.91
C TYR A 132 -18.00 -3.02 -10.29
N SER A 133 -16.70 -2.84 -10.05
CA SER A 133 -16.15 -1.61 -9.49
C SER A 133 -14.98 -1.11 -10.32
N ASN A 134 -14.88 0.21 -10.43
CA ASN A 134 -13.62 0.89 -10.74
C ASN A 134 -12.67 0.66 -9.56
N MET A 135 -11.59 -0.09 -9.77
CA MET A 135 -10.64 -0.43 -8.70
C MET A 135 -9.42 0.46 -8.77
N LEU A 136 -9.15 1.15 -7.66
CA LEU A 136 -7.99 2.01 -7.47
C LEU A 136 -7.09 1.39 -6.41
N TYR A 137 -5.97 0.79 -6.81
CA TYR A 137 -5.01 0.23 -5.88
C TYR A 137 -3.95 1.27 -5.55
N LEU A 138 -3.67 1.50 -4.27
CA LEU A 138 -2.73 2.53 -3.81
C LEU A 138 -1.67 1.90 -2.90
N ASP A 139 -0.40 2.09 -3.24
CA ASP A 139 0.71 1.75 -2.34
C ASP A 139 0.86 2.86 -1.29
N ALA A 140 0.42 2.60 -0.06
CA ALA A 140 0.46 3.54 1.05
C ALA A 140 0.95 2.87 2.35
N PRO A 141 1.67 3.58 3.24
CA PRO A 141 2.19 4.95 3.09
C PRO A 141 3.30 5.07 2.03
N VAL A 142 3.86 6.27 1.85
CA VAL A 142 5.07 6.45 1.03
C VAL A 142 6.18 5.49 1.48
N GLN A 143 6.97 4.98 0.52
CA GLN A 143 7.94 3.88 0.66
C GLN A 143 7.33 2.47 0.72
N ALA A 144 6.00 2.33 0.72
CA ALA A 144 5.36 1.04 0.46
C ALA A 144 5.44 0.67 -1.01
N GLY A 145 5.79 -0.58 -1.32
CA GLY A 145 5.77 -1.09 -2.69
C GLY A 145 6.57 -0.23 -3.67
N PHE A 146 5.90 0.35 -4.67
CA PHE A 146 6.51 1.22 -5.67
C PHE A 146 6.47 2.71 -5.29
N SER A 147 5.81 3.08 -4.20
CA SER A 147 5.81 4.45 -3.68
C SER A 147 7.17 4.84 -3.12
N TYR A 148 7.58 6.10 -3.28
CA TYR A 148 8.90 6.55 -2.84
C TYR A 148 8.92 8.01 -2.39
N ALA A 149 9.91 8.35 -1.56
CA ALA A 149 10.31 9.70 -1.23
C ALA A 149 11.81 9.86 -1.54
N GLY A 150 12.26 11.07 -1.87
CA GLY A 150 13.68 11.32 -2.17
C GLY A 150 14.20 10.75 -3.50
N GLY A 151 13.35 10.09 -4.29
CA GLY A 151 13.67 9.59 -5.63
C GLY A 151 13.90 8.08 -5.71
N VAL A 152 14.26 7.62 -6.91
CA VAL A 152 14.57 6.22 -7.24
C VAL A 152 16.03 6.16 -7.71
N ALA A 153 16.75 5.13 -7.28
CA ALA A 153 18.11 4.87 -7.71
C ALA A 153 18.24 3.49 -8.36
N ASN A 154 19.22 3.38 -9.25
CA ASN A 154 19.66 2.11 -9.82
C ASN A 154 20.71 1.47 -8.91
N GLY A 155 20.67 0.15 -8.76
CA GLY A 155 21.63 -0.56 -7.94
C GLY A 155 21.44 -2.07 -7.90
N SER A 156 22.07 -2.70 -6.92
CA SER A 156 21.87 -4.11 -6.62
C SER A 156 20.88 -4.28 -5.47
N PHE A 157 20.14 -5.38 -5.52
CA PHE A 157 19.27 -5.81 -4.44
C PHE A 157 19.61 -7.24 -4.05
N ASP A 158 19.95 -7.45 -2.78
CA ASP A 158 20.12 -8.78 -2.22
C ASP A 158 18.75 -9.30 -1.73
N VAL A 159 18.21 -10.30 -2.42
CA VAL A 159 16.88 -10.86 -2.13
C VAL A 159 16.82 -11.66 -0.83
N VAL A 160 17.97 -12.06 -0.27
CA VAL A 160 18.04 -12.83 0.98
C VAL A 160 18.14 -11.88 2.18
N GLN A 161 18.98 -10.84 2.07
CA GLN A 161 19.19 -9.85 3.13
C GLN A 161 18.16 -8.71 3.08
N ASN A 162 17.42 -8.57 1.96
CA ASN A 162 16.50 -7.47 1.69
C ASN A 162 17.22 -6.10 1.75
N VAL A 163 18.42 -6.03 1.16
CA VAL A 163 19.27 -4.83 1.17
C VAL A 163 19.44 -4.32 -0.25
N PHE A 164 19.13 -3.05 -0.46
CA PHE A 164 19.39 -2.32 -1.71
C PHE A 164 20.65 -1.46 -1.58
N ILE A 165 21.53 -1.53 -2.58
CA ILE A 165 22.76 -0.74 -2.65
C ILE A 165 22.81 -0.01 -3.99
N PRO A 166 22.74 1.34 -4.02
CA PRO A 166 22.91 2.11 -5.24
C PRO A 166 24.26 1.81 -5.91
N ALA A 167 24.23 1.48 -7.21
CA ALA A 167 25.42 1.09 -7.97
C ALA A 167 25.16 1.21 -9.48
N SER A 168 26.23 1.41 -10.26
CA SER A 168 26.17 1.29 -11.72
C SER A 168 26.20 -0.18 -12.13
N ILE A 169 25.69 -0.52 -13.32
CA ILE A 169 25.59 -1.92 -13.76
C ILE A 169 26.95 -2.62 -13.83
N GLU A 170 28.01 -1.86 -14.11
CA GLU A 170 29.40 -2.33 -14.19
C GLU A 170 29.98 -2.71 -12.82
N ASP A 171 29.43 -2.15 -11.74
CA ASP A 171 29.90 -2.35 -10.36
C ASP A 171 29.15 -3.48 -9.64
N ILE A 172 28.08 -4.02 -10.27
CA ILE A 172 27.24 -5.05 -9.67
C ILE A 172 27.87 -6.44 -9.84
N VAL A 173 28.14 -7.09 -8.72
CA VAL A 173 28.55 -8.50 -8.71
C VAL A 173 27.30 -9.39 -8.66
N PHE A 174 26.96 -9.97 -9.81
CA PHE A 174 25.85 -10.91 -9.92
C PHE A 174 26.18 -12.24 -9.22
N ASN A 175 25.27 -12.70 -8.38
CA ASN A 175 25.33 -14.01 -7.74
C ASN A 175 23.89 -14.56 -7.57
N SER A 176 23.72 -15.66 -6.84
CA SER A 176 22.40 -16.28 -6.66
C SER A 176 21.42 -15.48 -5.80
N SER A 177 21.89 -14.55 -4.96
CA SER A 177 21.06 -13.68 -4.11
C SER A 177 20.98 -12.24 -4.60
N THR A 178 21.91 -11.79 -5.46
CA THR A 178 21.98 -10.40 -5.90
C THR A 178 21.43 -10.22 -7.31
N THR A 179 20.45 -9.32 -7.46
CA THR A 179 19.87 -8.93 -8.74
C THR A 179 19.98 -7.42 -8.99
N VAL A 180 19.86 -7.01 -10.25
CA VAL A 180 19.72 -5.60 -10.63
C VAL A 180 18.34 -5.09 -10.25
N ALA A 181 18.29 -3.91 -9.63
CA ALA A 181 17.05 -3.28 -9.22
C ALA A 181 17.09 -1.75 -9.41
N SER A 182 15.89 -1.19 -9.57
CA SER A 182 15.64 0.25 -9.50
C SER A 182 14.65 0.48 -8.36
N MET A 183 15.09 1.07 -7.25
CA MET A 183 14.32 1.15 -6.01
C MET A 183 14.29 2.56 -5.42
N GLY A 184 13.20 2.89 -4.73
CA GLY A 184 13.12 4.09 -3.90
C GLY A 184 14.06 4.00 -2.69
N PHE A 185 14.48 5.15 -2.17
CA PHE A 185 15.22 5.17 -0.92
C PHE A 185 14.30 4.83 0.26
N LEU A 186 14.80 4.00 1.18
CA LEU A 186 14.15 3.72 2.44
C LEU A 186 14.76 4.60 3.53
N ASP A 187 13.95 5.48 4.11
CA ASP A 187 14.34 6.38 5.19
C ASP A 187 13.17 6.61 6.13
N ALA A 188 13.33 6.21 7.39
CA ALA A 188 12.30 6.37 8.42
C ALA A 188 11.91 7.84 8.66
N ALA A 189 12.77 8.81 8.32
CA ALA A 189 12.43 10.24 8.40
C ALA A 189 11.57 10.73 7.21
N HIS A 190 11.40 9.92 6.18
CA HIS A 190 10.69 10.26 4.93
C HIS A 190 9.46 9.38 4.70
N THR A 191 8.79 8.94 5.77
CA THR A 191 7.53 8.20 5.72
C THR A 191 6.57 8.64 6.81
N ALA A 192 5.29 8.30 6.66
CA ALA A 192 4.26 8.68 7.61
C ALA A 192 4.50 7.98 8.96
N ASN A 193 4.51 8.76 10.03
CA ASN A 193 4.72 8.30 11.40
C ASN A 193 3.41 7.84 12.06
N THR A 194 2.25 8.33 11.60
CA THR A 194 0.95 7.99 12.18
C THR A 194 -0.11 7.58 11.16
N THR A 195 -1.12 6.84 11.63
CA THR A 195 -2.29 6.46 10.82
C THR A 195 -3.11 7.70 10.40
N ALA A 196 -3.12 8.76 11.22
CA ALA A 196 -3.79 10.02 10.89
C ALA A 196 -3.12 10.73 9.69
N GLN A 197 -1.78 10.72 9.62
CA GLN A 197 -1.05 11.22 8.46
C GLN A 197 -1.41 10.42 7.20
N VAL A 198 -1.44 9.08 7.28
CA VAL A 198 -1.86 8.24 6.14
C VAL A 198 -3.28 8.57 5.70
N ALA A 199 -4.22 8.77 6.64
CA ALA A 199 -5.59 9.16 6.32
C ALA A 199 -5.66 10.51 5.58
N ALA A 200 -4.85 11.49 5.98
CA ALA A 200 -4.74 12.77 5.28
C ALA A 200 -4.16 12.62 3.87
N GLN A 201 -3.14 11.78 3.69
CA GLN A 201 -2.57 11.46 2.36
C GLN A 201 -3.60 10.77 1.46
N VAL A 202 -4.35 9.81 1.99
CA VAL A 202 -5.43 9.09 1.28
C VAL A 202 -6.53 10.04 0.85
N TRP A 203 -6.95 10.96 1.73
CA TRP A 203 -7.94 11.98 1.38
C TRP A 203 -7.43 12.94 0.30
N ALA A 204 -6.18 13.41 0.41
CA ALA A 204 -5.56 14.27 -0.59
C ALA A 204 -5.50 13.58 -1.96
N PHE A 205 -5.08 12.31 -2.00
CA PHE A 205 -5.08 11.50 -3.21
C PHE A 205 -6.50 11.35 -3.79
N ALA A 206 -7.48 11.00 -2.95
CA ALA A 206 -8.86 10.82 -3.39
C ALA A 206 -9.45 12.12 -3.96
N GLN A 207 -9.20 13.27 -3.32
CA GLN A 207 -9.65 14.59 -3.80
C GLN A 207 -9.10 14.88 -5.19
N VAL A 208 -7.80 14.69 -5.41
CA VAL A 208 -7.17 14.98 -6.71
C VAL A 208 -7.63 13.95 -7.75
N TRP A 209 -7.62 12.65 -7.42
CA TRP A 209 -7.95 11.61 -8.38
C TRP A 209 -9.41 11.68 -8.84
N LEU A 210 -10.37 11.82 -7.91
CA LEU A 210 -11.80 11.85 -8.25
C LEU A 210 -12.20 13.11 -9.04
N GLN A 211 -11.48 14.22 -8.89
CA GLN A 211 -11.78 15.47 -9.58
C GLN A 211 -11.03 15.64 -10.90
N GLU A 212 -9.85 15.04 -11.02
CA GLU A 212 -8.90 15.39 -12.08
C GLU A 212 -8.50 14.22 -12.99
N PHE A 213 -8.66 12.96 -12.56
CA PHE A 213 -8.35 11.81 -13.41
C PHE A 213 -9.38 11.72 -14.57
N PRO A 214 -8.92 11.71 -15.83
CA PRO A 214 -9.82 11.57 -16.97
C PRO A 214 -10.41 10.16 -17.00
N HIS A 215 -11.66 10.01 -17.46
CA HIS A 215 -12.46 8.77 -17.36
C HIS A 215 -13.12 8.53 -15.99
N GLN A 216 -13.37 9.60 -15.21
CA GLN A 216 -14.30 9.58 -14.09
C GLN A 216 -15.45 10.57 -14.34
N ALA A 217 -16.69 10.11 -14.17
CA ALA A 217 -17.89 10.95 -14.32
C ALA A 217 -18.01 12.03 -13.23
N ALA A 218 -17.29 11.87 -12.12
CA ALA A 218 -17.33 12.76 -10.95
C ALA A 218 -16.89 14.21 -11.21
N ALA A 219 -16.07 14.44 -12.26
CA ALA A 219 -15.56 15.78 -12.59
C ALA A 219 -16.68 16.82 -12.88
N ALA A 220 -17.92 16.38 -13.14
CA ALA A 220 -19.05 17.27 -13.41
C ALA A 220 -19.99 17.53 -12.21
N SER A 221 -20.04 16.66 -11.19
CA SER A 221 -21.13 16.64 -10.20
C SER A 221 -20.83 17.30 -8.85
N LYS A 222 -19.60 17.79 -8.61
CA LYS A 222 -19.12 18.30 -7.28
C LYS A 222 -19.34 17.33 -6.11
N ARG A 223 -19.59 16.05 -6.41
CA ARG A 223 -19.82 14.96 -5.47
C ARG A 223 -19.37 13.67 -6.14
N ALA A 224 -18.61 12.87 -5.41
CA ALA A 224 -18.06 11.61 -5.90
C ALA A 224 -18.25 10.52 -4.84
N SER A 225 -18.71 9.34 -5.25
CA SER A 225 -18.85 8.21 -4.32
C SER A 225 -17.54 7.39 -4.27
N LEU A 226 -17.13 6.98 -3.07
CA LEU A 226 -15.92 6.20 -2.85
C LEU A 226 -16.17 5.08 -1.84
N ASN A 227 -15.87 3.85 -2.20
CA ASN A 227 -15.70 2.75 -1.26
C ASN A 227 -14.22 2.63 -0.86
N ILE A 228 -13.97 2.11 0.33
CA ILE A 228 -12.63 1.77 0.81
C ILE A 228 -12.62 0.28 1.13
N TRP A 229 -11.64 -0.43 0.59
CA TRP A 229 -11.37 -1.82 0.94
C TRP A 229 -9.96 -1.93 1.50
N SER A 230 -9.82 -2.54 2.67
CA SER A 230 -8.57 -2.59 3.40
C SER A 230 -8.24 -4.00 3.87
N PHE A 231 -6.95 -4.29 4.07
CA PHE A 231 -6.46 -5.62 4.45
C PHE A 231 -5.46 -5.56 5.61
N SER A 232 -5.55 -6.50 6.57
CA SER A 232 -4.55 -6.68 7.64
C SER A 232 -4.32 -5.39 8.46
N TYR A 233 -3.09 -4.87 8.55
CA TYR A 233 -2.80 -3.61 9.26
C TYR A 233 -3.63 -2.42 8.74
N SER A 234 -4.11 -2.48 7.50
CA SER A 234 -4.98 -1.48 6.90
C SER A 234 -6.39 -1.44 7.50
N GLY A 235 -6.73 -2.31 8.46
CA GLY A 235 -7.90 -2.08 9.30
C GLY A 235 -7.80 -0.73 10.03
N PHE A 236 -6.61 -0.35 10.49
CA PHE A 236 -6.34 0.98 11.04
C PHE A 236 -6.42 2.07 9.97
N PHE A 237 -5.72 1.91 8.84
CA PHE A 237 -5.71 2.91 7.77
C PHE A 237 -7.10 3.13 7.16
N GLY A 238 -7.84 2.07 6.88
CA GLY A 238 -9.18 2.14 6.31
C GLY A 238 -10.18 2.82 7.25
N ALA A 239 -10.19 2.46 8.53
CA ALA A 239 -11.04 3.10 9.52
C ALA A 239 -10.70 4.59 9.71
N ALA A 240 -9.40 4.91 9.84
CA ALA A 240 -8.95 6.30 9.97
C ALA A 240 -9.24 7.13 8.72
N SER A 241 -9.05 6.57 7.53
CA SER A 241 -9.36 7.25 6.26
C SER A 241 -10.84 7.56 6.13
N ALA A 242 -11.72 6.61 6.49
CA ALA A 242 -13.16 6.84 6.48
C ALA A 242 -13.58 7.92 7.50
N ALA A 243 -13.02 7.90 8.70
CA ALA A 243 -13.26 8.93 9.71
C ALA A 243 -12.79 10.31 9.22
N TYR A 244 -11.57 10.39 8.69
CA TYR A 244 -10.99 11.64 8.18
C TYR A 244 -11.80 12.21 7.01
N ILE A 245 -12.21 11.38 6.04
CA ILE A 245 -13.08 11.82 4.93
C ILE A 245 -14.41 12.36 5.47
N THR A 246 -15.00 11.71 6.48
CA THR A 246 -16.26 12.17 7.10
C THR A 246 -16.08 13.56 7.73
N GLU A 247 -15.01 13.76 8.49
CA GLU A 247 -14.69 15.06 9.10
C GLU A 247 -14.45 16.14 8.03
N GLN A 248 -13.69 15.82 6.98
CA GLN A 248 -13.46 16.78 5.90
C GLN A 248 -14.76 17.11 5.15
N ASN A 249 -15.67 16.15 4.96
CA ASN A 249 -16.99 16.42 4.40
C ASN A 249 -17.80 17.39 5.27
N GLU A 250 -17.78 17.23 6.60
CA GLU A 250 -18.43 18.17 7.52
C GLU A 250 -17.87 19.59 7.36
N ARG A 251 -16.54 19.71 7.27
CA ARG A 251 -15.85 20.99 7.01
C ARG A 251 -16.21 21.60 5.65
N ILE A 252 -16.38 20.78 4.61
CA ILE A 252 -16.83 21.22 3.28
C ILE A 252 -18.27 21.75 3.37
N MET A 253 -19.16 21.00 4.00
CA MET A 253 -20.58 21.37 4.15
C MET A 253 -20.77 22.62 5.02
N SER A 254 -19.94 22.81 6.04
CA SER A 254 -19.97 24.01 6.89
C SER A 254 -19.36 25.25 6.22
N GLY A 255 -18.75 25.10 5.04
CA GLY A 255 -18.07 26.18 4.33
C GLY A 255 -16.72 26.58 4.91
N SER A 256 -16.08 25.70 5.69
CA SER A 256 -14.78 25.95 6.33
C SER A 256 -13.61 25.99 5.33
N TYR A 257 -13.81 25.45 4.12
CA TYR A 257 -12.87 25.62 3.01
C TYR A 257 -13.20 26.90 2.25
N GLU A 258 -12.51 27.99 2.60
CA GLU A 258 -12.64 29.26 1.91
C GLU A 258 -11.81 29.28 0.61
N LYS A 259 -12.18 30.14 -0.35
CA LYS A 259 -11.36 30.45 -1.53
C LYS A 259 -10.12 31.24 -1.09
N GLY A 260 -9.14 30.57 -0.47
CA GLY A 260 -7.93 31.20 0.05
C GLY A 260 -6.95 31.62 -1.04
N THR A 261 -6.88 30.88 -2.15
CA THR A 261 -5.91 31.13 -3.24
C THR A 261 -6.60 31.20 -4.59
N ALA A 262 -6.36 32.28 -5.33
CA ALA A 262 -6.91 32.44 -6.67
C ALA A 262 -6.44 31.32 -7.61
N GLY A 263 -7.39 30.61 -8.22
CA GLY A 263 -7.10 29.50 -9.15
C GLY A 263 -7.05 28.12 -8.50
N VAL A 264 -7.18 28.00 -7.18
CA VAL A 264 -7.31 26.70 -6.49
C VAL A 264 -8.78 26.32 -6.37
N GLU A 265 -9.13 25.16 -6.91
CA GLU A 265 -10.46 24.57 -6.83
C GLU A 265 -10.70 24.03 -5.41
N LEU A 266 -11.94 24.17 -4.91
CA LEU A 266 -12.30 23.71 -3.58
C LEU A 266 -12.46 22.18 -3.58
N PRO A 267 -12.15 21.49 -2.47
CA PRO A 267 -12.44 20.08 -2.34
C PRO A 267 -13.95 19.81 -2.45
N ILE A 268 -14.28 18.60 -2.90
CA ILE A 268 -15.66 18.13 -3.05
C ILE A 268 -16.05 17.18 -1.92
N GLU A 269 -17.35 17.07 -1.67
CA GLU A 269 -17.87 16.01 -0.81
C GLU A 269 -17.57 14.65 -1.45
N ILE A 270 -16.92 13.77 -0.68
CA ILE A 270 -16.71 12.37 -1.03
C ILE A 270 -17.78 11.56 -0.30
N GLU A 271 -18.80 11.11 -1.03
CA GLU A 271 -19.83 10.23 -0.49
C GLU A 271 -19.21 8.85 -0.21
N LEU A 272 -18.89 8.60 1.06
CA LEU A 272 -18.41 7.29 1.48
C LEU A 272 -19.52 6.26 1.30
N GLY A 273 -19.24 5.26 0.47
CA GLY A 273 -20.08 4.09 0.33
C GLY A 273 -19.76 3.07 1.42
N THR A 274 -19.04 2.01 1.07
CA THR A 274 -18.70 0.92 1.98
C THR A 274 -17.25 1.01 2.45
N LEU A 275 -17.02 0.79 3.74
CA LEU A 275 -15.71 0.42 4.29
C LEU A 275 -15.68 -1.10 4.49
N GLY A 276 -14.93 -1.81 3.64
CA GLY A 276 -14.62 -3.22 3.79
C GLY A 276 -13.27 -3.41 4.47
N ILE A 277 -13.22 -4.25 5.50
CA ILE A 277 -12.00 -4.59 6.24
C ILE A 277 -11.82 -6.10 6.18
N ASN A 278 -10.83 -6.56 5.41
CA ASN A 278 -10.49 -7.97 5.27
C ASN A 278 -9.40 -8.34 6.28
N ASN A 279 -9.71 -9.28 7.19
CA ASN A 279 -8.78 -9.81 8.20
C ASN A 279 -7.99 -8.71 8.94
N GLY A 280 -8.66 -7.59 9.25
CA GLY A 280 -8.00 -6.37 9.67
C GLY A 280 -7.65 -6.31 11.15
N CYS A 281 -6.54 -5.62 11.45
CA CYS A 281 -6.27 -5.07 12.78
C CYS A 281 -7.00 -3.74 12.89
N VAL A 282 -7.94 -3.62 13.81
CA VAL A 282 -8.81 -2.44 13.97
C VAL A 282 -8.78 -1.92 15.40
N ASP A 283 -8.94 -2.83 16.36
CA ASP A 283 -8.92 -2.51 17.78
C ASP A 283 -8.22 -3.63 18.55
N ILE A 284 -6.97 -3.38 18.94
CA ILE A 284 -6.17 -4.39 19.63
C ILE A 284 -6.80 -4.81 20.96
N GLU A 285 -7.45 -3.89 21.69
CA GLU A 285 -8.09 -4.20 22.96
C GLU A 285 -9.20 -5.25 22.78
N SER A 286 -10.10 -5.06 21.81
CA SER A 286 -11.15 -6.05 21.54
C SER A 286 -10.62 -7.35 20.90
N GLN A 287 -9.51 -7.28 20.15
CA GLN A 287 -9.02 -8.43 19.38
C GLN A 287 -8.03 -9.32 20.15
N LEU A 288 -7.33 -8.80 21.16
CA LEU A 288 -6.16 -9.47 21.74
C LEU A 288 -6.47 -10.85 22.33
N ALA A 289 -7.56 -10.97 23.09
CA ALA A 289 -8.01 -12.24 23.68
C ALA A 289 -8.48 -13.29 22.65
N SER A 290 -8.76 -12.87 21.41
CA SER A 290 -9.21 -13.81 20.36
C SER A 290 -8.06 -14.64 19.77
N PHE A 291 -6.83 -14.14 19.81
CA PHE A 291 -5.66 -14.89 19.31
C PHE A 291 -5.37 -16.17 20.10
N PRO A 292 -5.23 -16.16 21.45
CA PRO A 292 -5.02 -17.39 22.21
C PRO A 292 -6.23 -18.33 22.12
N GLU A 293 -7.44 -17.78 22.07
CA GLU A 293 -8.66 -18.57 21.89
C GLU A 293 -8.66 -19.32 20.55
N MET A 294 -8.29 -18.63 19.45
CA MET A 294 -8.15 -19.27 18.14
C MET A 294 -7.07 -20.35 18.11
N MET A 295 -6.02 -20.25 18.92
CA MET A 295 -4.97 -21.28 18.95
C MET A 295 -5.40 -22.59 19.62
N VAL A 296 -6.34 -22.55 20.57
CA VAL A 296 -6.71 -23.72 21.39
C VAL A 296 -8.16 -24.16 21.24
N ASN A 297 -9.08 -23.21 21.14
CA ASN A 297 -10.53 -23.44 21.12
C ASN A 297 -11.17 -22.90 19.82
N ASN A 298 -10.54 -23.16 18.68
CA ASN A 298 -11.09 -22.85 17.38
C ASN A 298 -12.14 -23.87 16.92
N THR A 299 -12.93 -23.46 15.92
CA THR A 299 -13.96 -24.27 15.27
C THR A 299 -13.43 -25.45 14.47
N TYR A 300 -12.11 -25.55 14.27
CA TYR A 300 -11.48 -26.66 13.54
C TYR A 300 -11.07 -27.82 14.47
N GLY A 301 -11.16 -27.62 15.79
CA GLY A 301 -10.74 -28.63 16.79
C GLY A 301 -9.22 -28.84 16.82
N ILE A 302 -8.44 -27.89 16.31
CA ILE A 302 -6.97 -27.95 16.28
C ILE A 302 -6.43 -27.27 17.53
N LYS A 303 -5.56 -27.97 18.28
CA LYS A 303 -4.77 -27.33 19.35
C LYS A 303 -3.39 -27.00 18.81
N ALA A 304 -3.19 -25.75 18.41
CA ALA A 304 -1.94 -25.28 17.82
C ALA A 304 -0.80 -25.18 18.84
N VAL A 305 -1.14 -24.98 20.12
CA VAL A 305 -0.16 -24.77 21.21
C VAL A 305 -0.51 -25.61 22.45
N PRO A 306 0.48 -25.95 23.30
CA PRO A 306 0.23 -26.60 24.57
C PRO A 306 -0.54 -25.70 25.56
N GLU A 307 -1.27 -26.32 26.50
CA GLU A 307 -2.07 -25.63 27.52
C GLU A 307 -1.26 -24.63 28.37
N ALA A 308 0.00 -24.95 28.66
CA ALA A 308 0.89 -24.06 29.41
C ALA A 308 1.14 -22.74 28.67
N PHE A 309 1.29 -22.79 27.34
CA PHE A 309 1.48 -21.60 26.52
C PHE A 309 0.18 -20.79 26.39
N TYR A 310 -0.98 -21.45 26.31
CA TYR A 310 -2.28 -20.77 26.36
C TYR A 310 -2.45 -19.94 27.63
N SER A 311 -2.07 -20.51 28.78
CA SER A 311 -2.13 -19.80 30.07
C SER A 311 -1.19 -18.58 30.10
N GLU A 312 0.05 -18.73 29.63
CA GLU A 312 1.02 -17.62 29.50
C GLU A 312 0.51 -16.52 28.57
N ALA A 313 -0.13 -16.91 27.45
CA ALA A 313 -0.69 -15.98 26.49
C ALA A 313 -1.86 -15.16 27.07
N LEU A 314 -2.74 -15.78 27.88
CA LEU A 314 -3.81 -15.06 28.58
C LEU A 314 -3.27 -14.08 29.63
N GLU A 315 -2.21 -14.43 30.37
CA GLU A 315 -1.58 -13.49 31.31
C GLU A 315 -1.00 -12.27 30.59
N LEU A 316 -0.41 -12.47 29.41
CA LEU A 316 0.08 -11.36 28.58
C LEU A 316 -1.05 -10.48 28.05
N VAL A 317 -2.23 -11.04 27.74
CA VAL A 317 -3.41 -10.27 27.34
C VAL A 317 -3.80 -9.27 28.44
N ASP A 318 -3.83 -9.70 29.71
CA ASP A 318 -4.19 -8.83 30.84
C ASP A 318 -3.18 -7.67 31.01
N VAL A 319 -1.88 -7.94 30.88
CA VAL A 319 -0.83 -6.90 30.90
C VAL A 319 -1.07 -5.88 29.79
N CYS A 320 -1.41 -6.37 28.61
CA CYS A 320 -1.62 -5.55 27.44
C CYS A 320 -2.82 -4.62 27.53
N TYR A 321 -3.89 -4.99 28.23
CA TYR A 321 -5.00 -4.08 28.49
C TYR A 321 -4.55 -2.82 29.25
N GLY A 322 -3.69 -2.97 30.26
CA GLY A 322 -3.12 -1.83 30.98
C GLY A 322 -2.25 -0.94 30.08
N LEU A 323 -1.41 -1.54 29.25
CA LEU A 323 -0.52 -0.81 28.33
C LEU A 323 -1.33 -0.04 27.27
N VAL A 324 -2.34 -0.67 26.67
CA VAL A 324 -3.24 -0.04 25.70
C VAL A 324 -4.00 1.13 26.32
N ALA A 325 -4.57 0.95 27.51
CA ALA A 325 -5.26 2.02 28.22
C ALA A 325 -4.33 3.22 28.50
N ASN A 326 -3.09 2.96 28.91
CA ASN A 326 -2.10 4.02 29.15
C ASN A 326 -1.70 4.77 27.88
N CYS A 327 -1.39 4.06 26.79
CA CYS A 327 -1.10 4.67 25.49
C CYS A 327 -2.27 5.55 25.01
N ARG A 328 -3.51 5.04 25.09
CA ARG A 328 -4.72 5.78 24.70
C ARG A 328 -4.93 7.04 25.54
N ALA A 329 -4.75 6.94 26.85
CA ALA A 329 -4.90 8.08 27.75
C ALA A 329 -3.88 9.18 27.44
N LEU A 330 -2.60 8.81 27.26
CA LEU A 330 -1.54 9.75 26.91
C LEU A 330 -1.78 10.39 25.54
N ALA A 331 -2.19 9.61 24.54
CA ALA A 331 -2.51 10.14 23.21
C ALA A 331 -3.67 11.13 23.27
N ALA A 332 -4.76 10.80 23.97
CA ALA A 332 -5.91 11.70 24.12
C ALA A 332 -5.57 13.01 24.84
N GLU A 333 -4.65 12.97 25.81
CA GLU A 333 -4.26 14.15 26.60
C GLU A 333 -3.22 15.03 25.90
N PHE A 334 -2.22 14.42 25.26
CA PHE A 334 -1.03 15.14 24.78
C PHE A 334 -0.87 15.18 23.26
N ASP A 335 -1.51 14.25 22.52
CA ASP A 335 -1.42 14.16 21.05
C ASP A 335 -2.81 13.87 20.42
N SER A 336 -3.80 14.72 20.74
CA SER A 336 -5.18 14.52 20.30
C SER A 336 -5.36 14.54 18.78
N GLU A 337 -4.45 15.21 18.07
CA GLU A 337 -4.41 15.29 16.60
C GLU A 337 -3.64 14.14 15.95
N GLY A 338 -3.02 13.26 16.77
CA GLY A 338 -2.27 12.10 16.29
C GLY A 338 -1.10 12.47 15.37
N THR A 339 -0.35 13.51 15.72
CA THR A 339 0.78 13.98 14.90
C THR A 339 1.99 13.06 15.01
N GLY A 340 2.08 12.27 16.09
CA GLY A 340 3.23 11.44 16.38
C GLY A 340 4.47 12.26 16.75
N SER A 341 4.30 13.50 17.18
CA SER A 341 5.41 14.40 17.55
C SER A 341 5.67 14.49 19.05
N VAL A 342 5.00 13.67 19.86
CA VAL A 342 5.05 13.73 21.32
C VAL A 342 5.76 12.50 21.87
N ASP A 343 7.01 12.67 22.30
CA ASP A 343 7.90 11.56 22.71
C ASP A 343 7.31 10.65 23.77
N VAL A 344 6.67 11.21 24.81
CA VAL A 344 6.07 10.41 25.90
C VAL A 344 4.89 9.55 25.41
N VAL A 345 4.12 10.05 24.44
CA VAL A 345 3.03 9.30 23.80
C VAL A 345 3.63 8.20 22.93
N ASN A 346 4.60 8.57 22.09
CA ASN A 346 5.29 7.66 21.18
C ASN A 346 5.96 6.50 21.93
N GLU A 347 6.68 6.78 23.02
CA GLU A 347 7.33 5.75 23.83
C GLU A 347 6.31 4.76 24.41
N ALA A 348 5.23 5.28 25.00
CA ALA A 348 4.18 4.44 25.57
C ALA A 348 3.48 3.57 24.51
N CYS A 349 3.15 4.16 23.36
CA CYS A 349 2.42 3.49 22.28
C CYS A 349 3.31 2.53 21.47
N VAL A 350 4.58 2.85 21.24
CA VAL A 350 5.56 1.94 20.64
C VAL A 350 5.79 0.75 21.56
N ASN A 351 6.01 0.97 22.86
CA ASN A 351 6.17 -0.13 23.80
C ASN A 351 4.93 -1.05 23.82
N THR A 352 3.74 -0.45 23.87
CA THR A 352 2.47 -1.18 23.78
C THR A 352 2.39 -2.00 22.49
N THR A 353 2.70 -1.41 21.34
CA THR A 353 2.66 -2.08 20.03
C THR A 353 3.67 -3.23 19.97
N MET A 354 4.89 -2.99 20.43
CA MET A 354 5.95 -3.99 20.44
C MET A 354 5.65 -5.16 21.37
N MET A 355 4.97 -4.94 22.50
CA MET A 355 4.60 -6.02 23.41
C MET A 355 3.33 -6.75 22.96
N CYS A 356 2.29 -6.01 22.61
CA CYS A 356 0.93 -6.53 22.47
C CYS A 356 0.54 -6.88 21.04
N LEU A 357 1.21 -6.29 20.05
CA LEU A 357 1.00 -6.60 18.64
C LEU A 357 2.18 -7.44 18.13
N MET A 358 3.40 -6.89 18.09
CA MET A 358 4.54 -7.59 17.47
C MET A 358 5.12 -8.70 18.34
N GLY A 359 5.30 -8.45 19.63
CA GLY A 359 5.87 -9.39 20.60
C GLY A 359 4.95 -10.57 20.85
N TYR A 360 3.64 -10.32 20.92
CA TYR A 360 2.62 -11.36 20.97
C TYR A 360 2.73 -12.31 19.75
N TRP A 361 2.81 -11.74 18.53
CA TRP A 361 3.00 -12.52 17.30
C TRP A 361 4.37 -13.22 17.22
N ALA A 362 5.46 -12.58 17.65
CA ALA A 362 6.79 -13.18 17.63
C ALA A 362 6.97 -14.29 18.69
N CYS A 363 6.31 -14.17 19.85
CA CYS A 363 6.28 -15.21 20.88
C CYS A 363 5.50 -16.45 20.40
N ILE A 364 4.43 -16.23 19.63
CA ILE A 364 3.61 -17.26 18.99
C ILE A 364 4.34 -17.92 17.82
N TRP A 365 4.89 -17.13 16.89
CA TRP A 365 5.49 -17.62 15.65
C TRP A 365 6.80 -18.38 15.86
N ASN A 366 7.63 -17.99 16.84
CA ASN A 366 8.89 -18.69 17.11
C ASN A 366 8.72 -20.01 17.87
N ARG A 367 7.49 -20.37 18.27
CA ARG A 367 7.19 -21.57 19.06
C ARG A 367 6.17 -22.51 18.40
N MET A 368 5.62 -22.13 17.25
CA MET A 368 4.97 -23.03 16.29
C MET A 368 6.02 -23.61 15.36
#